data_AF-A0A519HAE5-F1
#
_entry.id   AF-A0A519HAE5-F1
#
_cell.length_a   1.000
_cell.length_b   1.000
_cell.length_c   1.000
_cell.angle_alpha   90.00
_cell.angle_beta   90.00
_cell.angle_gamma   90.00
#
_symmetry.space_group_name_H-M   'P 1'
#
loop_
_entity.id
_entity.type
_entity.pdbx_description
1 polymer ?
#
loop_
_entity_poly.entity_id
_entity_poly.type
_entity_poly.pdbx_seq_one_letter_code
_entity_poly.pdbx_strand_id
1 'polypeptide(L)'
;AGLAGLMQSARLEAADPNAGVGIELQVIAAVVIGGTSLMGGRGSVVNTFFGVLIIAVLEAGLAQVGASEPSKRIITGAVIVVAVIIDTLRQRRADRRLA
;
A
#
# COMPACT_ATOMS: atom_id res chain seq x y z
N ALA A 1 2.82 -11.14 13.41
CA ALA A 1 1.76 -10.24 13.91
C ALA A 1 2.10 -9.66 15.29
N GLY A 2 2.34 -10.48 16.32
CA GLY A 2 2.63 -9.97 17.68
C GLY A 2 3.84 -9.03 17.79
N LEU A 3 4.98 -9.37 17.16
CA LEU A 3 6.19 -8.55 17.21
C LEU A 3 6.04 -7.17 16.55
N ALA A 4 5.34 -7.09 15.41
CA ALA A 4 5.08 -5.82 14.73
C ALA A 4 4.16 -4.92 15.59
N GLY A 5 3.17 -5.51 16.25
CA GLY A 5 2.31 -4.80 17.21
C GLY A 5 3.10 -4.27 18.42
N LEU A 6 3.99 -5.09 18.98
CA LEU A 6 4.84 -4.67 20.11
C LEU A 6 5.79 -3.53 19.73
N MET A 7 6.41 -3.60 18.55
CA MET A 7 7.28 -2.52 18.06
C MET A 7 6.51 -1.23 17.79
N GLN A 8 5.28 -1.32 17.28
CA GLN A 8 4.43 -0.16 17.05
C GLN A 8 3.97 0.48 18.36
N SER A 9 3.54 -0.33 19.34
CA SER A 9 3.16 0.14 20.67
C SER A 9 4.32 0.80 21.43
N ALA A 10 5.54 0.28 21.29
CA ALA A 10 6.73 0.87 21.92
C ALA A 10 7.14 2.21 21.30
N ARG A 11 6.73 2.48 20.06
CA ARG A 11 7.02 3.72 19.33
C ARG A 11 5.99 4.83 19.61
N LEU A 12 4.78 4.43 19.98
CA LEU A 12 3.65 5.28 20.30
C LEU A 12 3.51 5.35 21.83
N GLU A 13 4.17 6.31 22.49
CA GLU A 13 3.92 6.59 23.93
C GLU A 13 2.44 6.94 24.24
N ALA A 14 1.59 7.05 23.21
CA ALA A 14 0.13 7.03 23.29
C ALA A 14 -0.46 6.21 22.12
N ALA A 15 -1.17 5.13 22.43
CA ALA A 15 -1.89 4.34 21.44
C ALA A 15 -3.07 5.14 20.89
N ASP A 16 -2.91 5.75 19.72
CA ASP A 16 -4.02 6.35 18.97
C ASP A 16 -4.79 5.24 18.23
N PRO A 17 -6.02 4.89 18.64
CA PRO A 17 -6.81 3.87 17.95
C PRO A 17 -7.14 4.26 16.50
N ASN A 18 -7.04 5.54 16.14
CA ASN A 18 -7.22 6.01 14.78
C ASN A 18 -6.00 5.76 13.89
N ALA A 19 -4.85 5.39 14.47
CA ALA A 19 -3.64 5.11 13.70
C ALA A 19 -3.79 3.91 12.74
N GLY A 20 -4.72 2.98 13.02
CA GLY A 20 -5.03 1.86 12.12
C GLY A 20 -5.93 2.24 10.94
N VAL A 21 -6.66 3.35 11.03
CA VAL A 21 -7.67 3.75 10.04
C VAL A 21 -6.99 4.22 8.77
N GLY A 22 -7.23 3.51 7.67
CA GLY A 22 -6.64 3.81 6.35
C GLY A 22 -5.39 2.98 6.02
N ILE A 23 -4.77 2.32 7.00
CA ILE A 23 -3.66 1.36 6.75
C ILE A 23 -4.19 0.16 5.95
N GLU A 24 -5.43 -0.26 6.17
CA GLU A 24 -6.07 -1.33 5.41
C GLU A 24 -6.06 -1.05 3.90
N LEU A 25 -6.45 0.17 3.50
CA LEU A 25 -6.46 0.59 2.09
C LEU A 25 -5.06 0.69 1.51
N GLN A 26 -4.08 1.15 2.30
CA GLN A 26 -2.67 1.15 1.88
C GLN A 26 -2.15 -0.27 1.64
N VAL A 27 -2.48 -1.22 2.52
CA VAL A 27 -2.05 -2.61 2.40
C VAL A 27 -2.64 -3.25 1.14
N ILE A 28 -3.94 -3.05 0.90
CA ILE A 28 -4.59 -3.54 -0.32
C ILE A 28 -3.91 -2.94 -1.56
N ALA A 29 -3.64 -1.64 -1.57
CA ALA A 29 -2.97 -0.98 -2.68
C ALA A 29 -1.55 -1.49 -2.93
N ALA A 30 -0.75 -1.66 -1.87
CA ALA A 30 0.61 -2.19 -1.97
C ALA A 30 0.64 -3.59 -2.62
N VAL A 31 -0.30 -4.45 -2.24
CA VAL A 31 -0.40 -5.82 -2.73
C VAL A 31 -0.86 -5.87 -4.18
N VAL A 32 -1.74 -4.96 -4.58
CA VAL A 32 -2.21 -4.75 -5.96
C VAL A 32 -1.13 -4.15 -6.86
N ILE A 33 -0.36 -3.17 -6.37
CA ILE A 33 0.83 -2.65 -7.07
C ILE A 33 1.82 -3.79 -7.36
N GLY A 34 1.97 -4.71 -6.40
CA GLY A 34 2.73 -5.95 -6.56
C GLY A 34 2.10 -6.97 -7.52
N GLY A 35 0.98 -6.68 -8.16
CA GLY A 35 0.35 -7.55 -9.16
C GLY A 35 -0.33 -8.79 -8.57
N THR A 36 -0.74 -8.73 -7.30
CA THR A 36 -1.51 -9.79 -6.67
C THR A 36 -2.99 -9.62 -7.02
N SER A 37 -3.63 -10.69 -7.51
CA SER A 37 -5.06 -10.65 -7.83
C SER A 37 -5.92 -10.57 -6.57
N LEU A 38 -6.84 -9.60 -6.53
CA LEU A 38 -7.89 -9.54 -5.51
C LEU A 38 -9.00 -10.58 -5.73
N MET A 39 -9.19 -11.01 -6.99
CA MET A 39 -10.18 -12.02 -7.38
C MET A 39 -9.67 -13.47 -7.21
N GLY A 40 -8.42 -13.63 -6.75
CA GLY A 40 -7.78 -14.93 -6.59
C GLY A 40 -7.21 -15.49 -7.91
N GLY A 41 -6.54 -16.64 -7.80
CA GLY A 41 -6.02 -17.42 -8.94
C GLY A 41 -4.63 -17.04 -9.47
N ARG A 42 -4.10 -15.83 -9.21
CA ARG A 42 -2.76 -15.39 -9.66
C ARG A 42 -2.14 -14.34 -8.71
N GLY A 43 -0.86 -14.50 -8.37
CA GLY A 43 -0.08 -13.56 -7.56
C GLY A 43 1.26 -14.17 -7.12
N SER A 44 2.26 -13.34 -6.80
CA SER A 44 3.57 -13.78 -6.33
C SER A 44 4.00 -12.97 -5.12
N VAL A 45 4.40 -13.66 -4.04
CA VAL A 45 4.92 -13.04 -2.80
C VAL A 45 6.08 -12.10 -3.08
N VAL A 46 6.95 -12.44 -4.04
CA VAL A 46 8.10 -11.62 -4.42
C VAL A 46 7.63 -10.28 -4.99
N ASN A 47 6.63 -10.28 -5.87
CA ASN A 47 6.14 -9.05 -6.47
C ASN A 47 5.37 -8.21 -5.44
N THR A 48 4.60 -8.86 -4.55
CA THR A 48 3.95 -8.22 -3.41
C THR A 48 4.95 -7.54 -2.49
N PHE A 49 6.09 -8.19 -2.20
CA PHE A 49 7.16 -7.63 -1.39
C PHE A 49 7.69 -6.32 -1.99
N PHE A 50 7.95 -6.30 -3.30
CA PHE A 50 8.34 -5.08 -3.99
C PHE A 50 7.24 -4.01 -3.97
N GLY A 51 5.97 -4.38 -4.11
CA GLY A 51 4.83 -3.46 -3.99
C GLY A 51 4.74 -2.80 -2.61
N VAL A 52 4.91 -3.57 -1.54
CA VAL A 52 4.97 -3.06 -0.16
C VAL A 52 6.20 -2.18 0.05
N LEU A 53 7.35 -2.57 -0.49
CA LEU A 53 8.58 -1.78 -0.39
C LEU A 53 8.42 -0.40 -1.05
N ILE A 54 7.76 -0.32 -2.20
CA ILE A 54 7.50 0.96 -2.89
C ILE A 54 6.67 1.90 -2.00
N ILE A 55 5.60 1.40 -1.38
CA ILE A 55 4.76 2.21 -0.49
C ILE A 55 5.53 2.63 0.77
N ALA A 56 6.30 1.73 1.37
CA ALA A 56 7.10 2.04 2.56
C ALA A 56 8.19 3.09 2.28
N VAL A 57 8.87 3.00 1.14
CA VAL A 57 9.88 3.99 0.73
C VAL A 57 9.24 5.34 0.41
N LEU A 58 8.05 5.35 -0.20
CA LEU A 58 7.30 6.57 -0.45
C LEU A 58 6.93 7.28 0.86
N GLU A 59 6.40 6.55 1.83
CA GLU A 59 6.01 7.11 3.12
C GLU A 59 7.24 7.65 3.89
N ALA A 60 8.33 6.89 3.90
CA ALA A 60 9.61 7.32 4.48
C ALA A 60 10.18 8.56 3.78
N GLY A 61 10.12 8.62 2.44
CA GLY A 61 10.57 9.77 1.65
C GLY A 61 9.75 11.02 1.92
N LEU A 62 8.42 10.91 2.00
CA LEU A 62 7.53 12.02 2.34
C LEU A 62 7.78 12.53 3.77
N ALA A 63 8.07 11.64 4.71
CA ALA A 63 8.48 12.03 6.06
C ALA A 63 9.83 12.77 6.06
N GLN A 64 10.80 12.32 5.27
CA GLN A 64 12.13 12.93 5.19
C GLN A 64 12.11 14.34 4.57
N VAL A 65 11.21 14.58 3.61
CA VAL A 65 11.00 15.90 2.99
C VAL A 65 10.26 16.86 3.95
N GLY A 66 9.84 16.39 5.12
CA GLY A 66 9.13 17.21 6.10
C GLY A 66 7.69 17.51 5.69
N ALA A 67 7.07 16.66 4.85
CA ALA A 67 5.67 16.82 4.49
C ALA A 67 4.79 16.75 5.76
N SER A 68 3.81 17.64 5.86
CA SER A 68 2.85 17.59 6.95
C SER A 68 1.96 16.36 6.84
N GLU A 69 1.46 15.86 7.97
CA GLU A 69 0.64 14.64 8.02
C GLU A 69 -0.60 14.67 7.08
N PRO A 70 -1.33 15.80 6.95
CA PRO A 70 -2.41 15.92 5.97
C PRO A 70 -1.91 15.78 4.52
N SER A 71 -0.76 16.37 4.19
CA SER A 71 -0.17 16.27 2.85
C SER A 71 0.28 14.86 2.53
N LYS A 72 0.86 14.12 3.50
CA LYS A 72 1.21 12.71 3.32
C LYS A 72 -0.02 11.87 2.98
N ARG A 73 -1.11 12.04 3.73
CA ARG A 73 -2.37 11.31 3.48
C ARG A 73 -2.92 11.57 2.08
N ILE A 74 -2.92 12.83 1.63
CA ILE A 74 -3.40 13.20 0.30
C ILE A 74 -2.51 12.57 -0.79
N ILE A 75 -1.19 12.67 -0.66
CA ILE A 75 -0.23 12.13 -1.65
C ILE A 75 -0.32 10.62 -1.72
N THR A 76 -0.31 9.94 -0.57
CA THR A 76 -0.44 8.48 -0.53
C THR A 76 -1.78 8.03 -1.11
N GLY A 77 -2.88 8.72 -0.79
CA GLY A 77 -4.19 8.45 -1.40
C GLY A 77 -4.19 8.62 -2.91
N ALA A 78 -3.58 9.69 -3.44
CA ALA A 78 -3.45 9.92 -4.87
C ALA A 78 -2.65 8.80 -5.56
N VAL A 79 -1.53 8.38 -4.96
CA VAL A 79 -0.71 7.28 -5.47
C VAL A 79 -1.48 5.96 -5.49
N ILE A 80 -2.26 5.67 -4.45
CA ILE A 80 -3.13 4.49 -4.40
C ILE A 80 -4.13 4.51 -5.56
N VAL A 81 -4.82 5.64 -5.78
CA VAL A 81 -5.79 5.77 -6.88
C VAL A 81 -5.12 5.52 -8.23
N VAL A 82 -3.97 6.14 -8.48
CA VAL A 82 -3.21 5.96 -9.73
C VAL A 82 -2.78 4.50 -9.90
N ALA A 83 -2.27 3.88 -8.84
CA ALA A 83 -1.86 2.47 -8.85
C ALA A 83 -3.01 1.54 -9.22
N VAL A 84 -4.18 1.71 -8.60
CA VAL A 84 -5.37 0.88 -8.86
C VAL A 84 -5.90 1.09 -10.29
N ILE A 85 -5.87 2.32 -10.81
CA ILE A 85 -6.25 2.60 -12.20
C ILE A 85 -5.31 1.85 -13.17
N ILE A 86 -4.00 1.94 -12.96
CA ILE A 86 -3.00 1.25 -13.79
C ILE A 86 -3.19 -0.26 -13.71
N ASP A 87 -3.39 -0.81 -12.52
CA ASP A 87 -3.63 -2.24 -12.32
C ASP A 87 -4.89 -2.71 -13.05
N THR A 88 -6.02 -2.01 -12.88
CA THR A 88 -7.28 -2.32 -13.55
C THR A 88 -7.14 -2.29 -15.08
N LEU A 89 -6.41 -1.31 -15.63
CA LEU A 89 -6.17 -1.21 -17.07
C LEU A 89 -5.25 -2.34 -17.57
N ARG A 90 -4.26 -2.73 -16.78
CA ARG A 90 -3.32 -3.81 -17.12
C ARG A 90 -4.02 -5.16 -17.14
N GLN A 91 -4.91 -5.43 -16.17
CA GLN A 91 -5.73 -6.63 -16.12
C GLN A 91 -6.69 -6.72 -17.32
N ARG A 92 -7.41 -5.61 -17.63
CA ARG A 92 -8.32 -5.57 -18.80
C ARG A 92 -7.62 -5.86 -20.12
N ARG A 93 -6.35 -5.46 -20.29
CA ARG A 93 -5.56 -5.77 -21.48
C ARG A 93 -5.08 -7.23 -21.52
N ALA A 94 -4.84 -7.84 -20.37
CA ALA A 94 -4.48 -9.26 -20.29
C ALA A 94 -5.66 -10.16 -20.67
N ASP A 95 -6.86 -9.85 -20.18
CA ASP A 95 -8.08 -10.60 -20.51
C ASP A 95 -8.44 -10.50 -22.00
N ARG A 96 -8.25 -9.33 -22.62
CA ARG A 96 -8.48 -9.11 -24.06
C ARG A 96 -7.52 -9.85 -24.99
N ARG A 97 -6.42 -10.41 -24.49
CA ARG A 97 -5.48 -11.23 -25.30
C ARG A 97 -5.87 -12.71 -25.35
N LEU A 98 -6.83 -13.12 -24.51
CA LEU A 98 -7.30 -14.50 -24.42
C LEU A 98 -8.68 -14.72 -25.09
N ALA A 99 -9.26 -13.66 -25.66
CA ALA A 99 -10.47 -13.68 -26.48
C ALA A 99 -10.13 -13.34 -27.93
#